data_AF-A0A1F3G3Y9-F1
#
_entry.id   AF-A0A1F3G3Y9-F1
#
_cell.length_a   1.000
_cell.length_b   1.000
_cell.length_c   1.000
_cell.angle_alpha   90.00
_cell.angle_beta   90.00
_cell.angle_gamma   90.00
#
_symmetry.space_group_name_H-M   'P 1'
#
loop_
_entity.id
_entity.type
_entity.pdbx_description
1 polymer ?
#
loop_
_entity_poly.entity_id
_entity_poly.type
_entity_poly.pdbx_seq_one_letter_code
_entity_poly.pdbx_strand_id
1 'polypeptide(L)'
;MKKILSLFIVALLAIAFVSCKKDYTCKCNYTSTYSYDYGGVLGVVTTTQTSTTEKTFNNSKKKAESDCKSEGYITTDEDGNTKKMDCTIQ
;
A
#
# COMPACT_ATOMS: atom_id res chain seq x y z
N MET A 1 -32.23 35.04 22.52
CA MET A 1 -31.87 34.32 21.27
C MET A 1 -30.35 34.08 21.17
N LYS A 2 -29.73 33.37 22.13
CA LYS A 2 -28.26 33.17 22.17
C LYS A 2 -27.79 31.75 21.77
N LYS A 3 -28.72 30.79 21.67
CA LYS A 3 -28.37 29.37 21.45
C LYS A 3 -28.10 29.00 19.97
N ILE A 4 -28.58 29.82 19.03
CA ILE A 4 -28.49 29.54 17.59
C ILE A 4 -27.07 29.84 17.05
N LEU A 5 -26.38 30.83 17.63
CA LEU A 5 -25.04 31.22 17.16
C LEU A 5 -23.98 30.13 17.41
N SER A 6 -24.15 29.33 18.46
CA SER A 6 -23.17 28.30 18.84
C SER A 6 -23.20 27.07 17.95
N LEU A 7 -24.33 26.77 17.30
CA LEU A 7 -24.47 25.58 16.44
C LEU A 7 -23.83 25.78 15.06
N PHE A 8 -23.82 27.01 14.54
CA PHE A 8 -23.18 27.33 13.25
C PHE A 8 -21.65 27.18 13.29
N ILE A 9 -21.02 27.50 14.42
CA ILE A 9 -19.55 27.45 14.55
C ILE A 9 -19.04 26.00 14.53
N VAL A 10 -19.74 25.08 15.20
CA VAL A 10 -19.36 23.66 15.22
C VAL A 10 -19.50 23.01 13.83
N ALA A 11 -20.52 23.41 13.06
CA ALA A 11 -20.70 22.93 11.68
C ALA A 11 -19.61 23.45 10.73
N LEU A 12 -19.14 24.70 10.89
CA LEU A 12 -18.06 25.25 10.06
C LEU A 12 -16.69 24.62 10.36
N LEU A 13 -16.38 24.30 11.63
CA LEU A 13 -15.13 23.61 11.96
C LEU A 13 -15.09 22.18 11.42
N ALA A 14 -16.22 21.46 11.38
CA ALA A 14 -16.29 20.12 10.83
C ALA A 14 -15.95 20.05 9.32
N ILE A 15 -16.23 21.12 8.56
CA ILE A 15 -15.97 21.20 7.11
C ILE A 15 -14.49 21.51 6.82
N ALA A 16 -13.81 22.23 7.72
CA ALA A 16 -12.40 22.58 7.56
C ALA A 16 -11.45 21.38 7.66
N PHE A 17 -11.85 20.28 8.31
CA PHE A 17 -11.06 19.05 8.38
C PHE A 17 -11.25 18.11 7.19
N VAL A 18 -12.12 18.44 6.22
CA VAL A 18 -12.57 17.46 5.21
C VAL A 18 -11.58 17.25 4.07
N SER A 19 -10.67 18.17 3.72
CA SER A 19 -9.84 17.91 2.53
C SER A 19 -8.55 18.74 2.38
N CYS A 20 -7.67 18.75 3.38
CA CYS A 20 -6.26 18.99 3.07
C CYS A 20 -5.71 17.74 2.37
N LYS A 21 -5.83 17.68 1.04
CA LYS A 21 -5.09 16.69 0.25
C LYS A 21 -3.61 17.00 0.41
N LYS A 22 -2.85 15.98 0.76
CA LYS A 22 -1.39 16.05 0.83
C LYS A 22 -0.83 14.93 -0.03
N ASP A 23 0.39 15.13 -0.47
CA ASP A 23 1.15 14.07 -1.13
C ASP A 23 1.62 13.09 -0.07
N TYR A 24 1.27 11.82 -0.28
CA TYR A 24 1.72 10.70 0.52
C TYR A 24 2.49 9.73 -0.38
N THR A 25 3.71 9.38 0.01
CA THR A 25 4.52 8.43 -0.76
C THR A 25 4.21 7.02 -0.29
N CYS A 26 3.79 6.16 -1.20
CA CYS A 26 3.63 4.73 -0.97
C CYS A 26 4.85 4.01 -1.50
N LYS A 27 5.55 3.30 -0.63
CA LYS A 27 6.71 2.49 -0.97
C LYS A 27 6.31 1.02 -1.03
N CYS A 28 6.46 0.40 -2.18
CA CYS A 28 6.10 -0.99 -2.44
C CYS A 28 7.36 -1.82 -2.70
N ASN A 29 7.56 -2.85 -1.89
CA ASN A 29 8.62 -3.82 -2.06
C ASN A 29 8.06 -5.05 -2.77
N TYR A 30 8.53 -5.29 -3.99
CA TYR A 30 8.25 -6.46 -4.77
C TYR A 30 9.30 -7.54 -4.48
N THR A 31 8.84 -8.75 -4.18
CA THR A 31 9.67 -9.93 -3.93
C THR A 31 9.17 -11.06 -4.82
N SER A 32 10.07 -11.66 -5.60
CA SER A 32 9.79 -12.90 -6.34
C SER A 32 10.71 -14.01 -5.87
N THR A 33 10.14 -15.16 -5.57
CA THR A 33 10.88 -16.37 -5.21
C THR A 33 10.59 -17.45 -6.23
N TYR A 34 11.63 -17.95 -6.87
CA TYR A 34 11.56 -18.99 -7.88
C TYR A 34 12.34 -20.21 -7.41
N SER A 35 11.80 -21.41 -7.63
CA SER A 35 12.49 -22.67 -7.37
C SER A 35 12.60 -23.47 -8.67
N TYR A 36 13.81 -23.95 -8.96
CA TYR A 36 14.09 -24.78 -10.14
C TYR A 36 14.72 -26.10 -9.68
N ASP A 37 14.18 -27.22 -10.14
CA ASP A 37 14.79 -28.54 -9.95
C ASP A 37 15.55 -28.94 -11.22
N TYR A 38 16.87 -29.07 -11.11
CA TYR A 38 17.75 -29.51 -12.20
C TYR A 38 17.89 -31.04 -12.27
N GLY A 39 16.81 -31.78 -11.99
CA GLY A 39 16.72 -33.21 -12.28
C GLY A 39 17.78 -34.06 -11.57
N GLY A 40 18.12 -33.72 -10.32
CA GLY A 40 18.90 -34.59 -9.43
C GLY A 40 20.43 -34.45 -9.45
N VAL A 41 21.04 -33.68 -10.36
CA VAL A 41 22.51 -33.49 -10.37
C VAL A 41 22.96 -32.35 -9.43
N LEU A 42 22.11 -31.34 -9.23
CA LEU A 42 22.43 -30.14 -8.43
C LEU A 42 21.41 -29.85 -7.30
N GLY A 43 20.33 -30.62 -7.19
CA GLY A 43 19.23 -30.38 -6.25
C GLY A 43 18.31 -29.22 -6.65
N VAL A 44 17.38 -28.87 -5.75
CA VAL A 44 16.44 -27.74 -5.92
C VAL A 44 17.17 -26.43 -5.61
N VAL A 45 17.16 -25.49 -6.56
CA VAL A 45 17.75 -24.15 -6.40
C VAL A 45 16.64 -23.13 -6.22
N THR A 46 16.67 -22.40 -5.10
CA THR A 46 15.74 -21.29 -4.83
C THR A 46 16.45 -19.94 -5.05
N THR A 47 15.83 -19.06 -5.83
CA THR A 47 16.31 -17.70 -6.11
C THR A 47 15.26 -16.69 -5.67
N THR A 48 15.67 -15.71 -4.86
CA THR A 48 14.81 -14.58 -4.45
C THR A 48 15.31 -13.28 -5.08
N GLN A 49 14.41 -12.54 -5.70
CA GLN A 49 14.66 -11.22 -6.27
C GLN A 49 13.78 -10.19 -5.56
N THR A 50 14.37 -9.05 -5.20
CA THR A 50 13.64 -7.95 -4.56
C THR A 50 13.84 -6.66 -5.34
N SER A 51 12.76 -5.92 -5.56
CA SER A 51 12.81 -4.56 -6.08
C SER A 51 11.89 -3.64 -5.29
N THR A 52 12.19 -2.35 -5.32
CA THR A 52 11.41 -1.34 -4.63
C THR A 52 10.85 -0.35 -5.65
N THR A 53 9.58 -0.01 -5.50
CA THR A 53 8.90 1.00 -6.30
C THR A 53 8.22 2.00 -5.37
N GLU A 54 8.09 3.24 -5.82
CA GLU A 54 7.45 4.31 -5.07
C GLU A 54 6.36 4.95 -5.92
N LYS A 55 5.23 5.27 -5.29
CA LYS A 55 4.06 5.89 -5.91
C LYS A 55 3.51 6.97 -5.00
N THR A 56 3.21 8.14 -5.54
CA THR A 56 2.67 9.26 -4.74
C THR A 56 1.16 9.37 -4.91
N PHE A 57 0.45 9.51 -3.79
CA PHE A 57 -0.99 9.74 -3.74
C PHE A 57 -1.29 11.14 -3.21
N ASN A 58 -1.93 11.98 -4.02
CA ASN A 58 -2.46 13.27 -3.57
C ASN A 58 -3.89 13.09 -3.04
N ASN A 59 -4.03 12.86 -1.73
CA ASN A 59 -5.33 12.55 -1.14
C ASN A 59 -5.41 12.89 0.34
N SER A 60 -6.56 12.59 0.96
CA SER A 60 -6.63 12.50 2.42
C SER A 60 -5.79 11.32 2.91
N LYS A 61 -5.21 11.42 4.12
CA LYS A 61 -4.38 10.36 4.73
C LYS A 61 -5.04 8.98 4.67
N LYS A 62 -6.30 8.88 5.11
CA LYS A 62 -7.05 7.61 5.13
C LYS A 62 -7.21 7.00 3.74
N LYS A 63 -7.46 7.83 2.72
CA LYS A 63 -7.61 7.35 1.36
C LYS A 63 -6.26 6.97 0.75
N ALA A 64 -5.19 7.74 1.00
CA ALA A 64 -3.84 7.37 0.57
C ALA A 64 -3.37 6.06 1.23
N GLU A 65 -3.69 5.82 2.50
CA GLU A 65 -3.42 4.56 3.20
C GLU A 65 -4.16 3.39 2.55
N SER A 66 -5.45 3.59 2.23
CA SER A 66 -6.27 2.57 1.57
C SER A 66 -5.76 2.25 0.17
N ASP A 67 -5.49 3.28 -0.64
CA ASP A 67 -4.99 3.15 -2.00
C ASP A 67 -3.61 2.44 -1.98
N CYS A 68 -2.69 2.85 -1.09
CA CYS A 68 -1.37 2.21 -0.93
C CYS A 68 -1.46 0.73 -0.53
N LYS A 69 -2.34 0.39 0.42
CA LYS A 69 -2.53 -1.02 0.82
C LYS A 69 -3.16 -1.87 -0.27
N SER A 70 -4.03 -1.29 -1.10
CA SER A 70 -4.70 -2.00 -2.19
C SER A 70 -3.77 -2.43 -3.32
N GLU A 71 -2.59 -1.80 -3.42
CA GLU A 71 -1.55 -2.22 -4.37
C GLU A 71 -0.90 -3.55 -3.91
N GLY A 72 -0.89 -3.86 -2.61
CA GLY A 72 -0.24 -5.07 -2.10
C GLY A 72 -0.91 -6.36 -2.56
N TYR A 73 -0.11 -7.37 -2.92
CA TYR A 73 -0.61 -8.68 -3.34
C TYR A 73 0.36 -9.80 -2.98
N ILE A 74 -0.15 -11.03 -2.94
CA ILE A 74 0.64 -12.25 -2.89
C ILE A 74 0.01 -13.23 -3.89
N THR A 75 0.81 -13.74 -4.82
CA THR A 75 0.42 -14.84 -5.70
C THR A 75 1.40 -15.99 -5.55
N THR A 76 0.88 -17.20 -5.71
CA THR A 76 1.66 -18.43 -5.73
C THR A 76 1.19 -19.23 -6.92
N ASP A 77 2.12 -19.69 -7.76
CA ASP A 77 1.79 -20.54 -8.90
C ASP A 77 1.76 -22.03 -8.52
N GLU A 78 1.39 -22.89 -9.47
CA GLU A 78 1.28 -24.34 -9.26
C GLU A 78 2.64 -25.00 -8.94
N ASP A 79 3.74 -24.34 -9.33
CA ASP A 79 5.12 -24.78 -9.06
C ASP A 79 5.64 -24.30 -7.70
N GLY A 80 4.82 -23.57 -6.92
CA GLY A 80 5.18 -23.04 -5.61
C GLY A 80 6.04 -21.76 -5.65
N ASN A 81 6.24 -21.16 -6.83
CA ASN A 81 6.91 -19.87 -6.94
C ASN A 81 5.99 -18.78 -6.40
N THR A 82 6.57 -17.83 -5.66
CA THR A 82 5.81 -16.78 -4.97
C THR A 82 6.16 -15.42 -5.55
N LYS A 83 5.15 -14.58 -5.80
CA LYS A 83 5.32 -13.15 -6.06
C LYS A 83 4.57 -12.38 -4.99
N LYS A 84 5.24 -11.44 -4.34
CA LYS A 84 4.69 -10.65 -3.24
C LYS A 84 4.99 -9.18 -3.48
N MET A 85 4.01 -8.32 -3.24
CA MET A 85 4.21 -6.89 -3.16
C MET A 85 3.68 -6.39 -1.82
N ASP A 86 4.58 -5.87 -0.98
CA ASP A 86 4.24 -5.24 0.30
C ASP A 86 4.36 -3.73 0.18
N CYS A 87 3.26 -3.01 0.39
CA CYS A 87 3.21 -1.57 0.25
C CYS A 87 2.99 -0.89 1.62
N THR A 88 3.78 0.15 1.90
CA THR A 88 3.70 0.94 3.13
C THR A 88 3.70 2.43 2.79
N ILE A 89 2.78 3.17 3.41
CA ILE A 89 2.73 4.64 3.29
C ILE A 89 3.83 5.28 4.14
N GLN A 90 4.43 6.34 3.64
CA GLN A 90 5.40 7.19 4.33
C GLN A 90 4.79 8.55 4.68
#